data_AF-A0A5A7TN92-F1
#
_entry.id   AF-A0A5A7TN92-F1
#
_cell.length_a   1.000
_cell.length_b   1.000
_cell.length_c   1.000
_cell.angle_alpha   90.00
_cell.angle_beta   90.00
_cell.angle_gamma   90.00
#
_symmetry.space_group_name_H-M   'P 1'
#
loop_
_entity.id
_entity.type
_entity.pdbx_description
1 polymer ?
#
loop_
_entity_poly.entity_id
_entity_poly.type
_entity_poly.pdbx_seq_one_letter_code
_entity_poly.pdbx_strand_id
1 'polypeptide(L)'
;MATEEDLDLSSLKIQLSETNETWKQEMEKRQSEVDVLQAKLMEVKASIEGSEEDSRKELEVLWRRVKTTSTLLTYLKSKARMLAVPHLAHSSCGIKHLEGVGLVDKSGTPLSGWSKSIDLSSFDGTEEESLIGIGKPCGLLDEQDAVYIGQILKSVQMVSDVMEALVKRVILAESETAEEKEKVHLGREEIKKKSIQIENMSSKLEEMEQFAVGTNGILNEMRQRVEDLVEETCRQRQRAAENEQELCRVKRDFESLKSYVSSLITVRETLLSSEKQFQTIERLFERLVAKTTQLEGEKMQKEVEVQKLMEENVRLSALLDKKEAQLLAMNEQCKQVFVSVDNPRPKQRGGSGGRMEHQIILGSSSMARRRILSEMGYEFTIMTADIDEKAIRKERPEELVVALAEAKADAIMSRILATGVQLNNDAHPTLLITADTVVVYEGTIREKPSDKDEARKFIKGYSGSHASVVGSVLVTNLMTGTRKGGWEEAEVYFYDIPEEIIDTLIEDDVTFKVAGGLMLEHPLTLPLVEAVVGSTDTVMGLPKALTEKLMNDAL
;
A
#
# COMPACT_ATOMS: atom_id res chain seq x y z
N MET A 1 -135.55 -160.94 44.60
CA MET A 1 -134.67 -161.56 43.60
C MET A 1 -134.76 -160.71 42.34
N ALA A 2 -133.72 -160.04 41.86
CA ALA A 2 -132.46 -159.65 42.51
C ALA A 2 -132.00 -158.37 41.77
N THR A 3 -131.80 -157.18 42.35
CA THR A 3 -130.96 -156.71 43.49
C THR A 3 -129.48 -156.53 43.14
N GLU A 4 -128.98 -155.31 43.40
CA GLU A 4 -127.58 -154.85 43.41
C GLU A 4 -126.89 -154.60 42.04
N GLU A 5 -126.93 -153.33 41.58
CA GLU A 5 -125.83 -152.57 40.93
C GLU A 5 -126.36 -151.19 40.41
N ASP A 6 -126.40 -150.15 41.27
CA ASP A 6 -126.89 -148.79 40.88
C ASP A 6 -126.29 -147.64 41.73
N LEU A 7 -125.07 -147.81 42.27
CA LEU A 7 -124.48 -146.92 43.28
C LEU A 7 -122.96 -146.72 43.13
N ASP A 8 -122.50 -145.99 42.09
CA ASP A 8 -121.18 -145.33 42.13
C ASP A 8 -120.99 -144.20 41.07
N LEU A 9 -121.57 -144.38 39.87
CA LEU A 9 -121.18 -143.60 38.67
C LEU A 9 -121.50 -142.09 38.69
N SER A 10 -122.25 -141.59 39.68
CA SER A 10 -122.62 -140.18 39.83
C SER A 10 -121.54 -139.34 40.54
N SER A 11 -120.83 -139.93 41.50
CA SER A 11 -119.88 -139.20 42.39
C SER A 11 -118.68 -138.65 41.61
N LEU A 12 -118.03 -139.51 40.81
CA LEU A 12 -116.86 -139.17 39.98
C LEU A 12 -117.09 -138.02 39.00
N LYS A 13 -118.34 -137.77 38.60
CA LYS A 13 -118.67 -136.75 37.59
C LYS A 13 -118.67 -135.33 38.13
N ILE A 14 -118.83 -135.15 39.45
CA ILE A 14 -118.89 -133.84 40.11
C ILE A 14 -117.47 -133.31 40.35
N GLN A 15 -116.58 -134.13 40.92
CA GLN A 15 -115.18 -133.73 41.21
C GLN A 15 -114.40 -133.29 39.95
N LEU A 16 -114.71 -133.89 38.79
CA LEU A 16 -114.10 -133.52 37.51
C LEU A 16 -114.55 -132.13 37.02
N SER A 17 -115.74 -131.65 37.41
CA SER A 17 -116.18 -130.28 37.08
C SER A 17 -115.56 -129.22 37.99
N GLU A 18 -115.51 -129.44 39.31
CA GLU A 18 -114.96 -128.48 40.27
C GLU A 18 -113.46 -128.22 40.04
N THR A 19 -112.72 -129.27 39.67
CA THR A 19 -111.30 -129.16 39.31
C THR A 19 -111.10 -128.39 38.00
N ASN A 20 -111.94 -128.59 37.00
CA ASN A 20 -111.81 -127.89 35.72
C ASN A 20 -112.14 -126.38 35.84
N GLU A 21 -113.17 -126.02 36.61
CA GLU A 21 -113.56 -124.63 36.82
C GLU A 21 -112.53 -123.86 37.67
N THR A 22 -111.89 -124.50 38.66
CA THR A 22 -110.81 -123.89 39.45
C THR A 22 -109.51 -123.71 38.65
N TRP A 23 -109.12 -124.66 37.81
CA TRP A 23 -108.01 -124.47 36.86
C TRP A 23 -108.26 -123.31 35.90
N LYS A 24 -109.49 -123.16 35.41
CA LYS A 24 -109.90 -122.07 34.53
C LYS A 24 -109.80 -120.70 35.23
N GLN A 25 -110.26 -120.57 36.47
CA GLN A 25 -110.16 -119.33 37.24
C GLN A 25 -108.70 -118.93 37.55
N GLU A 26 -107.82 -119.88 37.91
CA GLU A 26 -106.41 -119.55 38.14
C GLU A 26 -105.72 -119.16 36.81
N MET A 27 -106.03 -119.81 35.68
CA MET A 27 -105.52 -119.41 34.36
C MET A 27 -105.99 -118.01 33.92
N GLU A 28 -107.27 -117.68 34.14
CA GLU A 28 -107.85 -116.37 33.82
C GLU A 28 -107.25 -115.26 34.70
N LYS A 29 -106.99 -115.56 35.98
CA LYS A 29 -106.23 -114.70 36.88
C LYS A 29 -104.77 -114.52 36.42
N ARG A 30 -104.04 -115.58 36.07
CA ARG A 30 -102.67 -115.46 35.52
C ARG A 30 -102.62 -114.67 34.22
N GLN A 31 -103.63 -114.80 33.36
CA GLN A 31 -103.74 -113.96 32.17
C GLN A 31 -103.87 -112.48 32.55
N SER A 32 -104.72 -112.13 33.52
CA SER A 32 -104.82 -110.74 33.99
C SER A 32 -103.53 -110.20 34.62
N GLU A 33 -102.76 -111.05 35.32
CA GLU A 33 -101.43 -110.70 35.86
C GLU A 33 -100.42 -110.44 34.73
N VAL A 34 -100.46 -111.23 33.65
CA VAL A 34 -99.65 -111.03 32.43
C VAL A 34 -100.06 -109.74 31.69
N ASP A 35 -101.36 -109.49 31.51
CA ASP A 35 -101.87 -108.31 30.81
C ASP A 35 -101.46 -107.01 31.55
N VAL A 36 -101.52 -107.00 32.88
CA VAL A 36 -101.06 -105.89 33.73
C VAL A 36 -99.54 -105.68 33.65
N LEU A 37 -98.75 -106.76 33.58
CA LEU A 37 -97.31 -106.66 33.37
C LEU A 37 -96.97 -106.15 31.96
N GLN A 38 -97.71 -106.58 30.93
CA GLN A 38 -97.54 -106.13 29.56
C GLN A 38 -97.90 -104.66 29.37
N ALA A 39 -98.93 -104.16 30.06
CA ALA A 39 -99.26 -102.73 30.11
C ALA A 39 -98.13 -101.90 30.74
N LYS A 40 -97.57 -102.34 31.88
CA LYS A 40 -96.41 -101.66 32.51
C LYS A 40 -95.15 -101.70 31.65
N LEU A 41 -94.92 -102.77 30.92
CA LEU A 41 -93.81 -102.88 29.97
C LEU A 41 -93.94 -101.83 28.85
N MET A 42 -95.15 -101.59 28.34
CA MET A 42 -95.44 -100.56 27.34
C MET A 42 -95.20 -99.14 27.88
N GLU A 43 -95.63 -98.86 29.12
CA GLU A 43 -95.43 -97.55 29.79
C GLU A 43 -93.95 -97.23 30.02
N VAL A 44 -93.17 -98.20 30.54
CA VAL A 44 -91.71 -98.06 30.71
C VAL A 44 -91.03 -97.90 29.35
N LYS A 45 -91.44 -98.67 28.34
CA LYS A 45 -90.89 -98.57 26.99
C LYS A 45 -91.13 -97.18 26.38
N ALA A 46 -92.35 -96.66 26.45
CA ALA A 46 -92.68 -95.32 25.95
C ALA A 46 -91.89 -94.21 26.68
N SER A 47 -91.64 -94.39 27.99
CA SER A 47 -90.82 -93.47 28.79
C SER A 47 -89.34 -93.46 28.35
N ILE A 48 -88.80 -94.62 27.98
CA ILE A 48 -87.43 -94.74 27.45
C ILE A 48 -87.34 -94.14 26.04
N GLU A 49 -88.26 -94.51 25.13
CA GLU A 49 -88.29 -94.00 23.75
C GLU A 49 -88.47 -92.47 23.70
N GLY A 50 -89.26 -91.89 24.61
CA GLY A 50 -89.37 -90.43 24.76
C GLY A 50 -88.08 -89.76 25.24
N SER A 51 -87.44 -90.30 26.28
CA SER A 51 -86.18 -89.78 26.82
C SER A 51 -85.02 -89.86 25.83
N GLU A 52 -84.96 -90.94 25.04
CA GLU A 52 -83.94 -91.12 23.98
C GLU A 52 -84.17 -90.15 22.82
N GLU A 53 -85.41 -89.97 22.37
CA GLU A 53 -85.75 -89.06 21.27
C GLU A 53 -85.62 -87.57 21.64
N ASP A 54 -85.85 -87.19 22.90
CA ASP A 54 -85.57 -85.81 23.37
C ASP A 54 -84.06 -85.56 23.53
N SER A 55 -83.30 -86.51 24.11
CA SER A 55 -81.83 -86.44 24.16
C SER A 55 -81.20 -86.32 22.76
N ARG A 56 -81.81 -86.99 21.77
CA ARG A 56 -81.41 -86.93 20.36
C ARG A 56 -81.67 -85.55 19.74
N LYS A 57 -82.78 -84.89 20.07
CA LYS A 57 -83.07 -83.51 19.61
C LYS A 57 -82.05 -82.52 20.19
N GLU A 58 -81.74 -82.61 21.49
CA GLU A 58 -80.71 -81.79 22.12
C GLU A 58 -79.35 -81.98 21.45
N LEU A 59 -78.96 -83.23 21.18
CA LEU A 59 -77.71 -83.55 20.48
C LEU A 59 -77.70 -82.98 19.05
N GLU A 60 -78.83 -83.00 18.33
CA GLU A 60 -78.91 -82.41 17.00
C GLU A 60 -78.82 -80.87 17.03
N VAL A 61 -79.46 -80.22 18.00
CA VAL A 61 -79.32 -78.77 18.25
C VAL A 61 -77.87 -78.40 18.56
N LEU A 62 -77.22 -79.12 19.47
CA LEU A 62 -75.80 -78.92 19.79
C LEU A 62 -74.90 -79.15 18.56
N TRP A 63 -75.18 -80.17 17.74
CA TRP A 63 -74.46 -80.42 16.49
C TRP A 63 -74.64 -79.29 15.46
N ARG A 64 -75.85 -78.75 15.31
CA ARG A 64 -76.14 -77.57 14.48
C ARG A 64 -75.35 -76.35 14.97
N ARG A 65 -75.37 -76.06 16.28
CA ARG A 65 -74.59 -74.97 16.92
C ARG A 65 -73.09 -75.11 16.69
N VAL A 66 -72.52 -76.31 16.91
CA VAL A 66 -71.09 -76.60 16.69
C VAL A 66 -70.73 -76.42 15.21
N LYS A 67 -71.58 -76.89 14.28
CA LYS A 67 -71.35 -76.75 12.84
C LYS A 67 -71.34 -75.28 12.40
N THR A 68 -72.30 -74.47 12.86
CA THR A 68 -72.35 -73.02 12.58
C THR A 68 -71.17 -72.27 13.19
N THR A 69 -70.79 -72.59 14.43
CA THR A 69 -69.61 -72.00 15.07
C THR A 69 -68.33 -72.35 14.31
N SER A 70 -68.20 -73.58 13.81
CA SER A 70 -67.07 -74.03 13.00
C SER A 70 -66.96 -73.29 11.65
N THR A 71 -68.07 -73.03 10.96
CA THR A 71 -68.06 -72.23 9.72
C THR A 71 -67.70 -70.76 9.99
N LEU A 72 -68.18 -70.15 11.07
CA LEU A 72 -67.84 -68.77 11.44
C LEU A 72 -66.40 -68.61 11.92
N LEU A 73 -65.85 -69.57 12.66
CA LEU A 73 -64.42 -69.63 12.97
C LEU A 73 -63.55 -69.81 11.71
N THR A 74 -64.05 -70.56 10.73
CA THR A 74 -63.37 -70.71 9.42
C THR A 74 -63.41 -69.41 8.62
N TYR A 75 -64.51 -68.65 8.67
CA TYR A 75 -64.61 -67.30 8.12
C TYR A 75 -63.59 -66.34 8.77
N LEU A 76 -63.54 -66.26 10.11
CA LEU A 76 -62.57 -65.42 10.82
C LEU A 76 -61.12 -65.79 10.47
N LYS A 77 -60.80 -67.09 10.41
CA LYS A 77 -59.48 -67.60 10.00
C LYS A 77 -59.14 -67.24 8.55
N SER A 78 -60.14 -67.09 7.68
CA SER A 78 -59.97 -66.59 6.31
C SER A 78 -59.75 -65.08 6.28
N LYS A 79 -60.61 -64.28 6.95
CA LYS A 79 -60.47 -62.81 7.01
C LYS A 79 -59.12 -62.41 7.63
N ALA A 80 -58.70 -63.06 8.70
CA ALA A 80 -57.38 -62.83 9.32
C ALA A 80 -56.20 -63.15 8.36
N ARG A 81 -56.31 -64.17 7.50
CA ARG A 81 -55.30 -64.47 6.47
C ARG A 81 -55.26 -63.43 5.35
N MET A 82 -56.42 -62.93 4.91
CA MET A 82 -56.50 -61.84 3.93
C MET A 82 -55.89 -60.55 4.48
N LEU A 83 -56.20 -60.22 5.74
CA LEU A 83 -55.67 -59.05 6.45
C LEU A 83 -54.16 -59.14 6.76
N ALA A 84 -53.59 -60.35 6.81
CA ALA A 84 -52.14 -60.55 7.01
C ALA A 84 -51.29 -60.34 5.74
N VAL A 85 -51.91 -60.18 4.56
CA VAL A 85 -51.22 -59.97 3.27
C VAL A 85 -51.48 -58.55 2.79
N PRO A 86 -50.50 -57.62 2.78
CA PRO A 86 -50.76 -56.18 2.64
C PRO A 86 -51.67 -55.77 1.47
N HIS A 87 -51.46 -56.29 0.26
CA HIS A 87 -52.28 -55.93 -0.91
C HIS A 87 -53.73 -56.46 -0.82
N LEU A 88 -53.94 -57.60 -0.16
CA LEU A 88 -55.27 -58.15 0.12
C LEU A 88 -55.92 -57.45 1.31
N ALA A 89 -55.12 -57.00 2.29
CA ALA A 89 -55.58 -56.21 3.43
C ALA A 89 -56.18 -54.88 2.98
N HIS A 90 -55.50 -54.16 2.08
CA HIS A 90 -56.05 -52.96 1.44
C HIS A 90 -57.40 -53.26 0.79
N SER A 91 -57.47 -54.31 -0.03
CA SER A 91 -58.70 -54.71 -0.73
C SER A 91 -59.84 -55.10 0.22
N SER A 92 -59.55 -55.82 1.31
CA SER A 92 -60.53 -56.25 2.32
C SER A 92 -61.05 -55.08 3.17
N CYS A 93 -60.15 -54.18 3.58
CA CYS A 93 -60.50 -52.91 4.21
C CYS A 93 -61.21 -51.94 3.24
N GLY A 94 -61.25 -52.27 1.94
CA GLY A 94 -61.76 -51.45 0.85
C GLY A 94 -60.97 -50.16 0.61
N ILE A 95 -59.71 -50.14 1.04
CA ILE A 95 -58.77 -49.05 0.82
C ILE A 95 -58.30 -49.10 -0.63
N LYS A 96 -58.38 -47.98 -1.33
CA LYS A 96 -57.95 -47.81 -2.73
C LYS A 96 -56.88 -46.73 -2.79
N HIS A 97 -55.99 -46.82 -3.78
CA HIS A 97 -55.07 -45.74 -4.10
C HIS A 97 -55.72 -44.81 -5.14
N LEU A 98 -55.91 -43.55 -4.81
CA LEU A 98 -56.41 -42.50 -5.69
C LEU A 98 -55.26 -41.57 -6.09
N GLU A 99 -55.07 -41.39 -7.40
CA GLU A 99 -53.97 -40.60 -7.93
C GLU A 99 -54.08 -39.12 -7.47
N GLY A 100 -52.99 -38.57 -6.93
CA GLY A 100 -52.93 -37.22 -6.36
C GLY A 100 -53.50 -37.06 -4.93
N VAL A 101 -54.22 -38.05 -4.38
CA VAL A 101 -54.79 -37.99 -3.00
C VAL A 101 -54.20 -39.08 -2.09
N GLY A 102 -53.63 -40.15 -2.64
CA GLY A 102 -53.03 -41.25 -1.89
C GLY A 102 -54.06 -42.33 -1.54
N LEU A 103 -53.93 -42.95 -0.37
CA LEU A 103 -54.85 -43.99 0.07
C LEU A 103 -56.16 -43.38 0.61
N VAL A 104 -57.29 -43.89 0.11
CA VAL A 104 -58.66 -43.51 0.49
C VAL A 104 -59.46 -44.76 0.87
N ASP A 105 -60.45 -44.64 1.74
CA ASP A 105 -61.30 -45.76 2.16
C ASP A 105 -62.50 -46.04 1.23
N LYS A 106 -63.40 -46.94 1.66
CA LYS A 106 -64.65 -47.31 0.96
C LYS A 106 -65.56 -46.11 0.65
N SER A 107 -65.53 -45.07 1.49
CA SER A 107 -66.32 -43.83 1.34
C SER A 107 -65.62 -42.75 0.50
N GLY A 108 -64.33 -42.95 0.17
CA GLY A 108 -63.48 -41.94 -0.45
C GLY A 108 -62.76 -41.02 0.55
N THR A 109 -62.85 -41.30 1.86
CA THR A 109 -62.17 -40.50 2.89
C THR A 109 -60.66 -40.80 2.89
N PRO A 110 -59.78 -39.79 2.74
CA PRO A 110 -58.33 -39.99 2.73
C PRO A 110 -57.79 -40.34 4.13
N LEU A 111 -56.61 -40.97 4.18
CA LEU A 111 -55.90 -41.35 5.42
C LEU A 111 -55.86 -40.24 6.49
N SER A 112 -55.67 -38.98 6.08
CA SER A 112 -55.60 -37.81 6.97
C SER A 112 -56.91 -37.50 7.71
N GLY A 113 -58.05 -38.01 7.22
CA GLY A 113 -59.35 -37.92 7.89
C GLY A 113 -59.66 -39.09 8.85
N TRP A 114 -58.80 -40.11 8.93
CA TRP A 114 -59.06 -41.27 9.79
C TRP A 114 -58.82 -40.96 11.28
N SER A 115 -59.80 -41.29 12.13
CA SER A 115 -59.70 -41.06 13.57
C SER A 115 -58.59 -41.89 14.21
N LYS A 116 -57.62 -41.24 14.88
CA LYS A 116 -56.56 -41.95 15.61
C LYS A 116 -57.08 -42.67 16.87
N SER A 117 -58.25 -42.29 17.37
CA SER A 117 -59.04 -43.02 18.37
C SER A 117 -59.93 -44.08 17.70
N ILE A 118 -60.04 -45.26 18.34
CA ILE A 118 -61.14 -46.19 18.06
C ILE A 118 -62.35 -45.69 18.86
N ASP A 119 -63.40 -45.25 18.18
CA ASP A 119 -64.70 -45.08 18.81
C ASP A 119 -65.43 -46.43 18.78
N LEU A 120 -65.56 -47.07 19.95
CA LEU A 120 -66.24 -48.36 20.10
C LEU A 120 -67.77 -48.21 20.18
N SER A 121 -68.33 -47.00 20.13
CA SER A 121 -69.77 -46.76 20.26
C SER A 121 -70.59 -47.02 19.00
N SER A 122 -69.97 -47.09 17.81
CA SER A 122 -70.65 -47.27 16.52
C SER A 122 -71.06 -48.71 16.20
N PHE A 123 -70.74 -49.68 17.08
CA PHE A 123 -70.91 -51.13 16.86
C PHE A 123 -72.36 -51.66 16.84
N ASP A 124 -73.36 -50.78 16.83
CA ASP A 124 -74.77 -51.10 16.61
C ASP A 124 -75.27 -50.73 15.18
N GLY A 125 -74.37 -50.25 14.31
CA GLY A 125 -74.67 -49.99 12.90
C GLY A 125 -74.89 -51.27 12.08
N THR A 126 -76.13 -51.49 11.63
CA THR A 126 -76.48 -52.59 10.71
C THR A 126 -76.06 -52.29 9.27
N GLU A 127 -74.77 -52.46 8.95
CA GLU A 127 -74.33 -52.64 7.55
C GLU A 127 -74.62 -54.09 7.12
N GLU A 128 -75.86 -54.36 6.69
CA GLU A 128 -76.40 -55.70 6.39
C GLU A 128 -75.88 -56.32 5.06
N GLU A 129 -74.78 -55.78 4.49
CA GLU A 129 -74.28 -56.15 3.16
C GLU A 129 -72.90 -56.84 3.16
N SER A 130 -72.80 -58.05 3.72
CA SER A 130 -71.80 -59.07 3.25
C SER A 130 -71.96 -60.50 3.79
N LEU A 131 -72.97 -60.83 4.62
CA LEU A 131 -73.12 -62.18 5.21
C LEU A 131 -74.29 -63.02 4.63
N ILE A 132 -75.09 -62.45 3.73
CA ILE A 132 -76.27 -63.09 3.09
C ILE A 132 -75.91 -64.36 2.28
N GLY A 133 -74.63 -64.55 1.93
CA GLY A 133 -74.17 -65.70 1.14
C GLY A 133 -74.10 -67.05 1.88
N ILE A 134 -74.26 -67.10 3.21
CA ILE A 134 -74.05 -68.34 4.00
C ILE A 134 -75.31 -68.71 4.80
N GLY A 135 -76.39 -69.09 4.11
CA GLY A 135 -77.55 -69.67 4.76
C GLY A 135 -78.79 -69.82 3.88
N LYS A 136 -78.98 -70.99 3.26
CA LYS A 136 -80.34 -71.48 2.98
C LYS A 136 -80.88 -72.10 4.28
N PRO A 137 -81.91 -71.55 4.94
CA PRO A 137 -82.46 -72.16 6.14
C PRO A 137 -83.07 -73.52 5.78
N CYS A 138 -82.78 -74.56 6.56
CA CYS A 138 -83.25 -75.92 6.32
C CYS A 138 -83.98 -76.43 7.58
N GLY A 139 -85.30 -76.54 7.49
CA GLY A 139 -86.17 -76.92 8.61
C GLY A 139 -86.57 -75.75 9.50
N LEU A 140 -87.54 -75.98 10.41
CA LEU A 140 -87.89 -75.02 11.45
C LEU A 140 -86.68 -74.79 12.37
N LEU A 141 -86.41 -73.53 12.66
CA LEU A 141 -85.53 -73.13 13.76
C LEU A 141 -86.34 -73.08 15.05
N ASP A 142 -85.75 -73.56 16.14
CA ASP A 142 -86.17 -73.19 17.48
C ASP A 142 -85.74 -71.74 17.76
N GLU A 143 -86.56 -71.00 18.51
CA GLU A 143 -86.38 -69.58 18.76
C GLU A 143 -85.07 -69.31 19.54
N GLN A 144 -84.66 -70.25 20.39
CA GLN A 144 -83.39 -70.20 21.13
C GLN A 144 -82.16 -70.37 20.22
N ASP A 145 -82.29 -71.11 19.11
CA ASP A 145 -81.19 -71.34 18.16
C ASP A 145 -80.90 -70.07 17.34
N ALA A 146 -81.94 -69.34 16.96
CA ALA A 146 -81.80 -68.04 16.30
C ALA A 146 -81.07 -67.02 17.21
N VAL A 147 -81.43 -66.95 18.50
CA VAL A 147 -80.78 -66.06 19.48
C VAL A 147 -79.30 -66.42 19.66
N TYR A 148 -78.97 -67.71 19.81
CA TYR A 148 -77.58 -68.17 19.96
C TYR A 148 -76.72 -67.84 18.73
N ILE A 149 -77.24 -68.10 17.52
CA ILE A 149 -76.54 -67.79 16.28
C ILE A 149 -76.35 -66.27 16.11
N GLY A 150 -77.37 -65.46 16.45
CA GLY A 150 -77.27 -64.00 16.44
C GLY A 150 -76.19 -63.45 17.38
N GLN A 151 -76.07 -63.99 18.60
CA GLN A 151 -75.02 -63.60 19.55
C GLN A 151 -73.61 -63.95 19.05
N ILE A 152 -73.43 -65.13 18.44
CA ILE A 152 -72.14 -65.51 17.83
C ILE A 152 -71.83 -64.64 16.62
N LEU A 153 -72.81 -64.34 15.75
CA LEU A 153 -72.63 -63.44 14.61
C LEU A 153 -72.19 -62.04 15.06
N LYS A 154 -72.83 -61.45 16.08
CA LYS A 154 -72.42 -60.13 16.62
C LYS A 154 -71.01 -60.17 17.24
N SER A 155 -70.64 -61.27 17.89
CA SER A 155 -69.29 -61.48 18.41
C SER A 155 -68.24 -61.63 17.31
N VAL A 156 -68.57 -62.35 16.24
CA VAL A 156 -67.72 -62.56 15.06
C VAL A 156 -67.53 -61.26 14.27
N GLN A 157 -68.58 -60.46 14.13
CA GLN A 157 -68.54 -59.13 13.52
C GLN A 157 -67.63 -58.18 14.32
N MET A 158 -67.82 -58.11 15.64
CA MET A 158 -66.96 -57.30 16.53
C MET A 158 -65.47 -57.68 16.39
N VAL A 159 -65.15 -58.98 16.36
CA VAL A 159 -63.76 -59.44 16.14
C VAL A 159 -63.25 -59.10 14.73
N SER A 160 -64.08 -59.28 13.70
CA SER A 160 -63.80 -58.90 12.31
C SER A 160 -63.36 -57.44 12.17
N ASP A 161 -64.06 -56.55 12.88
CA ASP A 161 -63.95 -55.12 12.65
C ASP A 161 -62.91 -54.48 13.57
N VAL A 162 -62.68 -55.07 14.76
CA VAL A 162 -61.48 -54.81 15.55
C VAL A 162 -60.21 -55.20 14.78
N MET A 163 -60.23 -56.34 14.05
CA MET A 163 -59.12 -56.69 13.14
C MET A 163 -58.97 -55.66 12.00
N GLU A 164 -60.07 -55.23 11.37
CA GLU A 164 -60.04 -54.24 10.28
C GLU A 164 -59.53 -52.86 10.76
N ALA A 165 -59.96 -52.41 11.96
CA ALA A 165 -59.52 -51.16 12.58
C ALA A 165 -58.06 -51.21 13.06
N LEU A 166 -57.58 -52.35 13.55
CA LEU A 166 -56.15 -52.55 13.85
C LEU A 166 -55.30 -52.43 12.57
N VAL A 167 -55.71 -53.11 11.49
CA VAL A 167 -55.01 -53.07 10.19
C VAL A 167 -55.01 -51.68 9.59
N LYS A 168 -56.13 -50.95 9.62
CA LYS A 168 -56.22 -49.55 9.18
C LYS A 168 -55.22 -48.65 9.94
N ARG A 169 -55.07 -48.82 11.25
CA ARG A 169 -54.06 -48.07 12.04
C ARG A 169 -52.62 -48.48 11.74
N VAL A 170 -52.36 -49.75 11.43
CA VAL A 170 -51.02 -50.21 10.98
C VAL A 170 -50.67 -49.58 9.63
N ILE A 171 -51.57 -49.62 8.65
CA ILE A 171 -51.37 -49.00 7.32
C ILE A 171 -51.14 -47.49 7.46
N LEU A 172 -51.91 -46.80 8.30
CA LEU A 172 -51.71 -45.38 8.60
C LEU A 172 -50.30 -45.13 9.18
N ALA A 173 -49.89 -45.87 10.21
CA ALA A 173 -48.57 -45.73 10.82
C ALA A 173 -47.42 -46.06 9.84
N GLU A 174 -47.57 -47.09 9.00
CA GLU A 174 -46.60 -47.39 7.95
C GLU A 174 -46.47 -46.22 6.96
N SER A 175 -47.58 -45.61 6.53
CA SER A 175 -47.57 -44.43 5.66
C SER A 175 -46.95 -43.19 6.31
N GLU A 176 -47.29 -42.88 7.57
CA GLU A 176 -46.69 -41.76 8.32
C GLU A 176 -45.17 -41.94 8.48
N THR A 177 -44.70 -43.17 8.76
CA THR A 177 -43.25 -43.44 8.80
C THR A 177 -42.58 -43.49 7.43
N ALA A 178 -43.31 -43.63 6.32
CA ALA A 178 -42.75 -43.56 4.98
C ALA A 178 -42.53 -42.09 4.57
N GLU A 179 -43.52 -41.24 4.79
CA GLU A 179 -43.43 -39.79 4.56
C GLU A 179 -42.31 -39.16 5.40
N GLU A 180 -42.18 -39.55 6.67
CA GLU A 180 -41.13 -39.02 7.54
C GLU A 180 -39.72 -39.52 7.15
N LYS A 181 -39.59 -40.76 6.64
CA LYS A 181 -38.32 -41.23 6.04
C LYS A 181 -37.94 -40.43 4.80
N GLU A 182 -38.92 -40.03 3.97
CA GLU A 182 -38.66 -39.18 2.80
C GLU A 182 -38.20 -37.78 3.20
N LYS A 183 -38.83 -37.14 4.19
CA LYS A 183 -38.37 -35.85 4.76
C LYS A 183 -36.93 -35.94 5.29
N VAL A 184 -36.62 -37.00 6.05
CA VAL A 184 -35.25 -37.24 6.55
C VAL A 184 -34.25 -37.48 5.40
N HIS A 185 -34.66 -38.13 4.32
CA HIS A 185 -33.83 -38.32 3.13
C HIS A 185 -33.57 -36.99 2.39
N LEU A 186 -34.60 -36.17 2.17
CA LEU A 186 -34.48 -34.85 1.55
C LEU A 186 -33.59 -33.92 2.39
N GLY A 187 -33.81 -33.87 3.70
CA GLY A 187 -32.97 -33.11 4.64
C GLY A 187 -31.51 -33.56 4.64
N ARG A 188 -31.24 -34.88 4.52
CA ARG A 188 -29.88 -35.41 4.39
C ARG A 188 -29.18 -34.93 3.11
N GLU A 189 -29.86 -34.98 1.97
CA GLU A 189 -29.27 -34.49 0.71
C GLU A 189 -29.12 -32.96 0.68
N GLU A 190 -29.95 -32.21 1.41
CA GLU A 190 -29.73 -30.76 1.61
C GLU A 190 -28.52 -30.47 2.52
N ILE A 191 -28.37 -31.20 3.63
CA ILE A 191 -27.19 -31.12 4.52
C ILE A 191 -25.91 -31.44 3.73
N LYS A 192 -25.94 -32.47 2.89
CA LYS A 192 -24.81 -32.87 2.02
C LYS A 192 -24.44 -31.78 1.00
N LYS A 193 -25.43 -31.14 0.36
CA LYS A 193 -25.20 -29.97 -0.52
C LYS A 193 -24.57 -28.80 0.25
N LYS A 194 -25.08 -28.50 1.45
CA LYS A 194 -24.52 -27.47 2.34
C LYS A 194 -23.10 -27.80 2.81
N SER A 195 -22.80 -29.07 3.09
CA SER A 195 -21.45 -29.53 3.45
C SER A 195 -20.46 -29.26 2.33
N ILE A 196 -20.81 -29.64 1.09
CA ILE A 196 -19.97 -29.38 -0.10
C ILE A 196 -19.80 -27.87 -0.33
N GLN A 197 -20.84 -27.06 -0.08
CA GLN A 197 -20.72 -25.60 -0.17
C GLN A 197 -19.76 -25.03 0.89
N ILE A 198 -19.82 -25.52 2.13
CA ILE A 198 -18.92 -25.11 3.23
C ILE A 198 -17.47 -25.53 2.92
N GLU A 199 -17.25 -26.74 2.41
CA GLU A 199 -15.93 -27.25 2.00
C GLU A 199 -15.31 -26.39 0.88
N ASN A 200 -16.08 -26.03 -0.14
CA ASN A 200 -15.67 -25.07 -1.18
C ASN A 200 -15.41 -23.65 -0.63
N MET A 201 -16.06 -23.26 0.47
CA MET A 201 -15.78 -21.98 1.14
C MET A 201 -14.53 -22.04 2.01
N SER A 202 -14.23 -23.17 2.67
CA SER A 202 -12.98 -23.40 3.40
C SER A 202 -11.78 -23.32 2.48
N SER A 203 -11.80 -24.07 1.37
CA SER A 203 -10.72 -24.04 0.37
C SER A 203 -10.44 -22.62 -0.16
N LYS A 204 -11.47 -21.79 -0.36
CA LYS A 204 -11.29 -20.38 -0.76
C LYS A 204 -10.74 -19.49 0.36
N LEU A 205 -11.07 -19.77 1.62
CA LEU A 205 -10.48 -19.06 2.76
C LEU A 205 -9.00 -19.44 2.92
N GLU A 206 -8.64 -20.70 2.69
CA GLU A 206 -7.25 -21.18 2.67
C GLU A 206 -6.44 -20.55 1.52
N GLU A 207 -7.02 -20.42 0.32
CA GLU A 207 -6.44 -19.65 -0.80
C GLU A 207 -6.22 -18.16 -0.43
N MET A 208 -7.21 -17.53 0.22
CA MET A 208 -7.10 -16.14 0.68
C MET A 208 -6.07 -15.95 1.79
N GLU A 209 -5.92 -16.92 2.70
CA GLU A 209 -4.90 -16.93 3.74
C GLU A 209 -3.50 -17.06 3.13
N GLN A 210 -3.29 -17.98 2.19
CA GLN A 210 -2.03 -18.11 1.45
C GLN A 210 -1.67 -16.83 0.70
N PHE A 211 -2.65 -16.18 0.06
CA PHE A 211 -2.46 -14.88 -0.60
C PHE A 211 -2.06 -13.77 0.39
N ALA A 212 -2.70 -13.72 1.57
CA ALA A 212 -2.36 -12.77 2.63
C ALA A 212 -0.95 -13.00 3.21
N VAL A 213 -0.57 -14.27 3.42
CA VAL A 213 0.78 -14.66 3.87
C VAL A 213 1.83 -14.27 2.82
N GLY A 214 1.58 -14.55 1.54
CA GLY A 214 2.47 -14.13 0.44
C GLY A 214 2.63 -12.61 0.36
N THR A 215 1.53 -11.87 0.50
CA THR A 215 1.54 -10.39 0.54
C THR A 215 2.35 -9.87 1.73
N ASN A 216 2.18 -10.45 2.92
CA ASN A 216 2.98 -10.09 4.09
C ASN A 216 4.46 -10.44 3.94
N GLY A 217 4.80 -11.53 3.24
CA GLY A 217 6.18 -11.86 2.86
C GLY A 217 6.83 -10.75 2.02
N ILE A 218 6.15 -10.32 0.95
CA ILE A 218 6.61 -9.23 0.08
C ILE A 218 6.76 -7.91 0.86
N LEU A 219 5.80 -7.58 1.74
CA LEU A 219 5.88 -6.38 2.57
C LEU A 219 7.05 -6.41 3.56
N ASN A 220 7.42 -7.59 4.08
CA ASN A 220 8.59 -7.75 4.95
C ASN A 220 9.92 -7.70 4.16
N GLU A 221 9.97 -8.23 2.94
CA GLU A 221 11.12 -8.01 2.05
C GLU A 221 11.29 -6.52 1.70
N MET A 222 10.20 -5.82 1.38
CA MET A 222 10.23 -4.39 1.08
C MET A 222 10.69 -3.59 2.31
N ARG A 223 10.23 -3.96 3.51
CA ARG A 223 10.71 -3.37 4.78
C ARG A 223 12.21 -3.54 4.93
N GLN A 224 12.73 -4.77 4.79
CA GLN A 224 14.17 -5.04 4.95
C GLN A 224 15.00 -4.20 3.97
N ARG A 225 14.61 -4.16 2.68
CA ARG A 225 15.32 -3.35 1.67
C ARG A 225 15.31 -1.85 1.97
N VAL A 226 14.25 -1.34 2.62
CA VAL A 226 14.19 0.07 3.08
C VAL A 226 15.09 0.28 4.30
N GLU A 227 15.13 -0.65 5.25
CA GLU A 227 16.03 -0.60 6.42
C GLU A 227 17.50 -0.65 5.99
N ASP A 228 17.86 -1.57 5.06
CA ASP A 228 19.20 -1.68 4.46
C ASP A 228 19.62 -0.38 3.74
N LEU A 229 18.70 0.24 2.99
CA LEU A 229 18.92 1.50 2.27
C LEU A 229 19.10 2.68 3.23
N VAL A 230 18.34 2.72 4.33
CA VAL A 230 18.50 3.74 5.38
C VAL A 230 19.85 3.58 6.10
N GLU A 231 20.29 2.34 6.36
CA GLU A 231 21.60 2.10 6.97
C GLU A 231 22.73 2.54 6.03
N GLU A 232 22.69 2.15 4.74
CA GLU A 232 23.71 2.58 3.77
C GLU A 232 23.71 4.11 3.55
N THR A 233 22.53 4.76 3.54
CA THR A 233 22.42 6.23 3.53
C THR A 233 23.10 6.84 4.77
N CYS A 234 22.99 6.20 5.94
CA CYS A 234 23.69 6.61 7.15
C CYS A 234 25.22 6.44 7.01
N ARG A 235 25.69 5.30 6.47
CA ARG A 235 27.12 5.06 6.17
C ARG A 235 27.68 6.05 5.13
N GLN A 236 26.87 6.53 4.20
CA GLN A 236 27.25 7.56 3.22
C GLN A 236 27.39 8.94 3.88
N ARG A 237 26.42 9.34 4.72
CA ARG A 237 26.52 10.59 5.50
C ARG A 237 27.73 10.61 6.43
N GLN A 238 28.04 9.49 7.09
CA GLN A 238 29.22 9.38 7.94
C GLN A 238 30.53 9.60 7.15
N ARG A 239 30.68 8.93 6.00
CA ARG A 239 31.83 9.15 5.09
C ARG A 239 31.92 10.59 4.57
N ALA A 240 30.78 11.23 4.30
CA ALA A 240 30.74 12.62 3.88
C ALA A 240 31.24 13.58 4.98
N ALA A 241 30.82 13.37 6.23
CA ALA A 241 31.27 14.16 7.38
C ALA A 241 32.76 13.93 7.71
N GLU A 242 33.27 12.71 7.51
CA GLU A 242 34.70 12.40 7.63
C GLU A 242 35.52 13.13 6.55
N ASN A 243 35.09 13.07 5.28
CA ASN A 243 35.70 13.80 4.17
C ASN A 243 35.67 15.33 4.37
N GLU A 244 34.56 15.88 4.89
CA GLU A 244 34.45 17.29 5.25
C GLU A 244 35.46 17.66 6.35
N GLN A 245 35.61 16.81 7.38
CA GLN A 245 36.60 17.04 8.43
C GLN A 245 38.04 16.99 7.89
N GLU A 246 38.36 16.10 6.95
CA GLU A 246 39.67 16.10 6.27
C GLU A 246 39.89 17.35 5.42
N LEU A 247 38.89 17.79 4.65
CA LEU A 247 38.93 19.04 3.88
C LEU A 247 39.18 20.25 4.79
N CYS A 248 38.56 20.29 5.97
CA CYS A 248 38.80 21.30 7.00
C CYS A 248 40.20 21.21 7.65
N ARG A 249 40.88 20.07 7.60
CA ARG A 249 42.31 19.95 7.98
C ARG A 249 43.20 20.52 6.87
N VAL A 250 43.04 20.03 5.64
CA VAL A 250 43.81 20.48 4.47
C VAL A 250 43.70 21.99 4.24
N LYS A 251 42.51 22.58 4.42
CA LYS A 251 42.31 24.03 4.32
C LYS A 251 43.15 24.82 5.35
N ARG A 252 43.20 24.35 6.61
CA ARG A 252 43.99 24.98 7.68
C ARG A 252 45.49 24.87 7.43
N ASP A 253 45.93 23.74 6.88
CA ASP A 253 47.33 23.52 6.50
C ASP A 253 47.72 24.42 5.32
N PHE A 254 46.82 24.62 4.35
CA PHE A 254 47.00 25.55 3.24
C PHE A 254 46.99 27.03 3.68
N GLU A 255 46.15 27.42 4.63
CA GLU A 255 46.17 28.76 5.25
C GLU A 255 47.48 29.00 6.02
N SER A 256 48.00 27.97 6.71
CA SER A 256 49.30 28.01 7.38
C SER A 256 50.46 28.15 6.39
N LEU A 257 50.43 27.38 5.29
CA LEU A 257 51.40 27.47 4.19
C LEU A 257 51.35 28.84 3.51
N LYS A 258 50.16 29.40 3.28
CA LYS A 258 49.96 30.76 2.74
C LYS A 258 50.63 31.81 3.64
N SER A 259 50.44 31.73 4.96
CA SER A 259 51.10 32.61 5.93
C SER A 259 52.64 32.50 5.90
N TYR A 260 53.16 31.27 5.76
CA TYR A 260 54.59 31.02 5.62
C TYR A 260 55.16 31.60 4.31
N VAL A 261 54.46 31.43 3.18
CA VAL A 261 54.83 32.02 1.89
C VAL A 261 54.78 33.55 1.93
N SER A 262 53.76 34.16 2.56
CA SER A 262 53.71 35.61 2.78
C SER A 262 54.92 36.10 3.59
N SER A 263 55.31 35.37 4.64
CA SER A 263 56.50 35.69 5.45
C SER A 263 57.80 35.60 4.62
N LEU A 264 57.94 34.59 3.76
CA LEU A 264 59.07 34.47 2.84
C LEU A 264 59.12 35.59 1.78
N ILE A 265 57.96 36.06 1.30
CA ILE A 265 57.87 37.22 0.40
C ILE A 265 58.40 38.47 1.12
N THR A 266 57.97 38.73 2.35
CA THR A 266 58.47 39.86 3.15
C THR A 266 59.99 39.79 3.38
N VAL A 267 60.53 38.60 3.68
CA VAL A 267 61.99 38.40 3.81
C VAL A 267 62.72 38.65 2.48
N ARG A 268 62.15 38.22 1.35
CA ARG A 268 62.72 38.50 0.02
C ARG A 268 62.72 40.00 -0.29
N GLU A 269 61.68 40.73 0.10
CA GLU A 269 61.57 42.17 -0.10
C GLU A 269 62.57 42.97 0.75
N THR A 270 62.79 42.59 2.02
CA THR A 270 63.83 43.22 2.85
C THR A 270 65.23 42.95 2.30
N LEU A 271 65.52 41.73 1.85
CA LEU A 271 66.79 41.39 1.18
C LEU A 271 67.00 42.22 -0.11
N LEU A 272 65.98 42.34 -0.97
CA LEU A 272 66.02 43.18 -2.17
C LEU A 272 66.16 44.68 -1.85
N SER A 273 65.72 45.11 -0.66
CA SER A 273 65.97 46.47 -0.17
C SER A 273 67.41 46.67 0.30
N SER A 274 67.99 45.71 1.03
CA SER A 274 69.40 45.77 1.43
C SER A 274 70.35 45.71 0.24
N GLU A 275 70.05 44.88 -0.77
CA GLU A 275 70.80 44.79 -2.02
C GLU A 275 70.90 46.16 -2.72
N LYS A 276 69.79 46.89 -2.83
CA LYS A 276 69.77 48.26 -3.38
C LYS A 276 70.60 49.25 -2.56
N GLN A 277 70.70 49.06 -1.24
CA GLN A 277 71.56 49.86 -0.38
C GLN A 277 73.04 49.53 -0.61
N PHE A 278 73.42 48.25 -0.71
CA PHE A 278 74.79 47.83 -1.05
C PHE A 278 75.23 48.39 -2.40
N GLN A 279 74.43 48.25 -3.47
CA GLN A 279 74.70 48.84 -4.78
C GLN A 279 74.80 50.38 -4.76
N THR A 280 74.19 51.04 -3.78
CA THR A 280 74.32 52.49 -3.58
C THR A 280 75.64 52.84 -2.86
N ILE A 281 76.05 52.01 -1.90
CA ILE A 281 77.35 52.11 -1.21
C ILE A 281 78.50 51.84 -2.18
N GLU A 282 78.40 50.82 -3.04
CA GLU A 282 79.41 50.53 -4.07
C GLU A 282 79.64 51.73 -5.00
N ARG A 283 78.58 52.33 -5.56
CA ARG A 283 78.72 53.53 -6.40
C ARG A 283 79.34 54.73 -5.67
N LEU A 284 79.13 54.85 -4.35
CA LEU A 284 79.81 55.86 -3.55
C LEU A 284 81.29 55.51 -3.34
N PHE A 285 81.62 54.23 -3.20
CA PHE A 285 83.00 53.74 -3.06
C PHE A 285 83.78 53.84 -4.37
N GLU A 286 83.22 53.43 -5.51
CA GLU A 286 83.79 53.66 -6.85
C GLU A 286 84.09 55.14 -7.08
N ARG A 287 83.14 56.02 -6.72
CA ARG A 287 83.29 57.47 -6.85
C ARG A 287 84.35 58.03 -5.90
N LEU A 288 84.51 57.45 -4.72
CA LEU A 288 85.59 57.78 -3.79
C LEU A 288 86.95 57.34 -4.34
N VAL A 289 87.07 56.10 -4.83
CA VAL A 289 88.29 55.58 -5.47
C VAL A 289 88.70 56.44 -6.68
N ALA A 290 87.75 56.76 -7.57
CA ALA A 290 88.00 57.65 -8.71
C ALA A 290 88.39 59.08 -8.28
N LYS A 291 87.90 59.56 -7.13
CA LYS A 291 88.31 60.84 -6.54
C LYS A 291 89.72 60.78 -5.96
N THR A 292 90.08 59.68 -5.31
CA THR A 292 91.43 59.46 -4.77
C THR A 292 92.45 59.36 -5.89
N THR A 293 92.21 58.55 -6.93
CA THR A 293 93.15 58.44 -8.07
C THR A 293 93.25 59.72 -8.88
N GLN A 294 92.18 60.52 -9.00
CA GLN A 294 92.25 61.90 -9.52
C GLN A 294 93.21 62.74 -8.67
N LEU A 295 93.05 62.74 -7.34
CA LEU A 295 93.87 63.55 -6.43
C LEU A 295 95.33 63.08 -6.37
N GLU A 296 95.60 61.77 -6.52
CA GLU A 296 96.96 61.23 -6.65
C GLU A 296 97.60 61.64 -7.98
N GLY A 297 96.85 61.67 -9.08
CA GLY A 297 97.31 62.19 -10.38
C GLY A 297 97.59 63.70 -10.33
N GLU A 298 96.68 64.49 -9.75
CA GLU A 298 96.88 65.94 -9.53
C GLU A 298 98.08 66.20 -8.62
N LYS A 299 98.26 65.41 -7.56
CA LYS A 299 99.42 65.45 -6.68
C LYS A 299 100.71 65.12 -7.43
N MET A 300 100.76 64.03 -8.19
CA MET A 300 101.95 63.62 -8.95
C MET A 300 102.33 64.69 -10.00
N GLN A 301 101.34 65.28 -10.66
CA GLN A 301 101.57 66.37 -11.60
C GLN A 301 102.05 67.65 -10.89
N LYS A 302 101.57 67.93 -9.67
CA LYS A 302 102.10 68.99 -8.80
C LYS A 302 103.53 68.71 -8.32
N GLU A 303 103.87 67.47 -7.99
CA GLU A 303 105.23 67.06 -7.63
C GLU A 303 106.19 67.21 -8.81
N VAL A 304 105.78 66.89 -10.04
CA VAL A 304 106.56 67.15 -11.26
C VAL A 304 106.67 68.65 -11.56
N GLU A 305 105.62 69.44 -11.34
CA GLU A 305 105.66 70.90 -11.49
C GLU A 305 106.63 71.54 -10.46
N VAL A 306 106.60 71.08 -9.20
CA VAL A 306 107.54 71.49 -8.15
C VAL A 306 108.96 71.04 -8.47
N GLN A 307 109.18 69.80 -8.92
CA GLN A 307 110.50 69.30 -9.30
C GLN A 307 111.08 70.11 -10.46
N LYS A 308 110.27 70.42 -11.48
CA LYS A 308 110.67 71.31 -12.58
C LYS A 308 110.98 72.72 -12.08
N LEU A 309 110.19 73.26 -11.16
CA LEU A 309 110.48 74.55 -10.52
C LEU A 309 111.71 74.51 -9.61
N MET A 310 112.09 73.35 -9.06
CA MET A 310 113.35 73.17 -8.31
C MET A 310 114.54 73.08 -9.25
N GLU A 311 114.44 72.36 -10.37
CA GLU A 311 115.46 72.35 -11.43
C GLU A 311 115.60 73.73 -12.08
N GLU A 312 114.49 74.43 -12.30
CA GLU A 312 114.48 75.80 -12.80
C GLU A 312 114.99 76.79 -11.75
N ASN A 313 114.76 76.59 -10.45
CA ASN A 313 115.43 77.36 -9.39
C ASN A 313 116.93 77.05 -9.28
N VAL A 314 117.39 75.80 -9.40
CA VAL A 314 118.82 75.47 -9.41
C VAL A 314 119.49 76.06 -10.65
N ARG A 315 118.83 75.97 -11.81
CA ARG A 315 119.26 76.65 -13.05
C ARG A 315 119.28 78.16 -12.86
N LEU A 316 118.22 78.76 -12.32
CA LEU A 316 118.11 80.21 -12.11
C LEU A 316 119.08 80.70 -11.04
N SER A 317 119.39 79.93 -10.01
CA SER A 317 120.45 80.22 -9.04
C SER A 317 121.82 80.15 -9.71
N ALA A 318 122.14 79.12 -10.51
CA ALA A 318 123.38 79.11 -11.29
C ALA A 318 123.44 80.23 -12.36
N LEU A 319 122.27 80.65 -12.87
CA LEU A 319 122.15 81.82 -13.75
C LEU A 319 122.17 83.12 -12.94
N LEU A 320 121.85 83.11 -11.65
CA LEU A 320 121.92 84.23 -10.70
C LEU A 320 123.35 84.38 -10.19
N ASP A 321 124.10 83.32 -9.87
CA ASP A 321 125.54 83.37 -9.64
C ASP A 321 126.24 83.97 -10.87
N LYS A 322 125.84 83.52 -12.06
CA LYS A 322 126.32 84.06 -13.35
C LYS A 322 125.76 85.46 -13.65
N LYS A 323 124.63 85.87 -13.07
CA LYS A 323 124.04 87.20 -13.21
C LYS A 323 124.41 88.16 -12.10
N GLU A 324 124.95 87.71 -10.97
CA GLU A 324 125.65 88.49 -9.97
C GLU A 324 127.07 88.72 -10.45
N ALA A 325 127.74 87.71 -11.01
CA ALA A 325 128.95 87.91 -11.79
C ALA A 325 128.74 88.88 -12.98
N GLN A 326 127.56 88.88 -13.61
CA GLN A 326 127.19 89.87 -14.64
C GLN A 326 126.48 91.13 -14.11
N LEU A 327 126.12 91.27 -12.83
CA LEU A 327 125.58 92.52 -12.24
C LEU A 327 126.68 93.29 -11.51
N LEU A 328 127.67 92.59 -10.95
CA LEU A 328 129.01 93.13 -10.68
C LEU A 328 129.65 93.72 -11.95
N ALA A 329 129.30 93.22 -13.14
CA ALA A 329 129.75 93.73 -14.43
C ALA A 329 128.70 94.57 -15.21
N MET A 330 127.45 94.64 -14.75
CA MET A 330 126.34 95.22 -15.52
C MET A 330 125.11 95.58 -14.65
N ASN A 331 125.32 96.11 -13.43
CA ASN A 331 124.31 96.86 -12.67
C ASN A 331 124.10 98.28 -13.29
N GLU A 332 124.11 98.33 -14.61
CA GLU A 332 123.65 99.44 -15.43
C GLU A 332 122.47 98.91 -16.27
N GLN A 333 121.31 99.56 -16.14
CA GLN A 333 120.11 99.48 -17.03
C GLN A 333 119.09 98.32 -16.74
N CYS A 334 117.78 98.51 -17.04
CA CYS A 334 116.61 97.87 -16.31
C CYS A 334 115.29 97.56 -17.13
N LYS A 335 114.55 96.44 -16.81
CA LYS A 335 113.03 96.19 -16.77
C LYS A 335 112.16 96.13 -18.11
N GLN A 336 110.87 95.70 -18.31
CA GLN A 336 109.71 94.87 -17.72
C GLN A 336 108.50 94.81 -18.79
N VAL A 337 107.31 94.12 -18.78
CA VAL A 337 106.68 92.83 -18.28
C VAL A 337 105.14 92.59 -18.73
N PHE A 338 104.58 91.33 -18.78
CA PHE A 338 103.12 90.84 -18.89
C PHE A 338 102.29 90.92 -20.25
N VAL A 339 101.03 90.42 -20.55
CA VAL A 339 99.80 89.78 -19.87
C VAL A 339 98.79 88.97 -20.80
N SER A 340 97.87 88.11 -20.24
CA SER A 340 96.43 87.71 -20.61
C SER A 340 95.97 86.82 -21.85
N VAL A 341 94.65 86.48 -22.10
CA VAL A 341 93.74 85.38 -21.53
C VAL A 341 92.26 85.25 -22.15
N ASP A 342 91.58 84.05 -22.14
CA ASP A 342 90.09 83.70 -21.89
C ASP A 342 88.95 83.04 -22.84
N ASN A 343 88.01 82.23 -22.21
CA ASN A 343 86.52 81.83 -22.33
C ASN A 343 85.69 80.95 -23.42
N PRO A 344 84.64 80.08 -23.07
CA PRO A 344 83.69 79.24 -23.98
C PRO A 344 82.14 78.92 -23.56
N ARG A 345 81.31 78.01 -24.24
CA ARG A 345 80.15 77.06 -23.75
C ARG A 345 78.94 76.48 -24.71
N PRO A 346 77.57 76.26 -24.42
CA PRO A 346 76.74 74.98 -24.75
C PRO A 346 75.11 74.90 -25.02
N LYS A 347 74.44 73.73 -25.39
CA LYS A 347 73.07 73.08 -24.93
C LYS A 347 71.77 72.61 -25.78
N GLN A 348 71.09 71.47 -25.35
CA GLN A 348 69.63 70.93 -25.17
C GLN A 348 68.48 70.90 -26.30
N ARG A 349 67.19 70.31 -26.30
CA ARG A 349 66.09 69.55 -25.50
C ARG A 349 64.93 68.95 -26.48
N GLY A 350 63.75 68.22 -26.32
CA GLY A 350 62.90 67.34 -25.38
C GLY A 350 61.34 67.11 -25.75
N GLY A 351 60.56 66.04 -25.31
CA GLY A 351 59.05 65.72 -25.55
C GLY A 351 58.47 64.42 -24.80
N SER A 352 57.23 63.79 -24.83
CA SER A 352 55.77 63.89 -25.33
C SER A 352 54.75 62.80 -24.70
N GLY A 353 53.42 62.60 -25.06
CA GLY A 353 52.41 61.61 -24.42
C GLY A 353 50.89 61.46 -24.93
N GLY A 354 49.93 60.75 -24.22
CA GLY A 354 48.48 60.38 -24.62
C GLY A 354 47.35 60.15 -23.51
N ARG A 355 46.04 59.78 -23.79
CA ARG A 355 44.77 60.06 -22.97
C ARG A 355 43.59 58.99 -22.88
N MET A 356 42.67 59.07 -21.87
CA MET A 356 41.36 58.32 -21.63
C MET A 356 40.26 59.18 -20.88
N GLU A 357 39.02 58.70 -20.58
CA GLU A 357 37.88 59.58 -20.11
C GLU A 357 36.83 59.13 -19.00
N HIS A 358 36.65 57.88 -18.56
CA HIS A 358 35.80 57.54 -17.36
C HIS A 358 36.20 56.19 -16.72
N GLN A 359 35.87 55.93 -15.44
CA GLN A 359 36.23 54.68 -14.74
C GLN A 359 35.03 53.90 -14.17
N ILE A 360 35.01 52.58 -14.36
CA ILE A 360 33.94 51.69 -13.91
C ILE A 360 34.51 50.54 -13.06
N ILE A 361 33.78 50.16 -12.01
CA ILE A 361 34.07 49.02 -11.14
C ILE A 361 32.86 48.08 -11.15
N LEU A 362 33.04 46.83 -11.56
CA LEU A 362 32.01 45.79 -11.51
C LEU A 362 32.09 45.01 -10.19
N GLY A 363 31.07 45.16 -9.36
CA GLY A 363 30.94 44.52 -8.06
C GLY A 363 30.46 43.06 -8.09
N SER A 364 30.80 42.30 -9.13
CA SER A 364 30.28 40.95 -9.37
C SER A 364 31.35 39.97 -9.87
N SER A 365 31.26 38.72 -9.40
CA SER A 365 32.10 37.59 -9.82
C SER A 365 31.59 36.91 -11.09
N SER A 366 30.33 37.13 -11.48
CA SER A 366 29.68 36.42 -12.59
C SER A 366 30.45 36.59 -13.91
N MET A 367 30.55 35.52 -14.69
CA MET A 367 31.09 35.55 -16.05
C MET A 367 30.13 36.24 -17.02
N ALA A 368 28.82 35.97 -16.91
CA ALA A 368 27.80 36.57 -17.77
C ALA A 368 27.75 38.10 -17.60
N ARG A 369 27.70 38.61 -16.36
CA ARG A 369 27.69 40.07 -16.10
C ARG A 369 28.96 40.77 -16.61
N ARG A 370 30.12 40.11 -16.52
CA ARG A 370 31.39 40.60 -17.10
C ARG A 370 31.32 40.68 -18.62
N ARG A 371 30.85 39.60 -19.27
CA ARG A 371 30.67 39.55 -20.71
C ARG A 371 29.71 40.64 -21.21
N ILE A 372 28.54 40.77 -20.56
CA ILE A 372 27.54 41.80 -20.88
C ILE A 372 28.14 43.20 -20.82
N LEU A 373 28.87 43.55 -19.76
CA LEU A 373 29.43 44.89 -19.59
C LEU A 373 30.57 45.17 -20.59
N SER A 374 31.34 44.15 -21.00
CA SER A 374 32.31 44.26 -22.10
C SER A 374 31.64 44.34 -23.49
N GLU A 375 30.50 43.66 -23.70
CA GLU A 375 29.70 43.78 -24.94
C GLU A 375 29.07 45.18 -25.08
N MET A 376 28.83 45.89 -23.97
CA MET A 376 28.44 47.31 -23.96
C MET A 376 29.62 48.27 -24.25
N GLY A 377 30.84 47.75 -24.42
CA GLY A 377 32.03 48.53 -24.79
C GLY A 377 32.78 49.19 -23.63
N TYR A 378 32.47 48.85 -22.37
CA TYR A 378 33.11 49.46 -21.20
C TYR A 378 34.37 48.70 -20.75
N GLU A 379 35.44 49.46 -20.45
CA GLU A 379 36.55 48.98 -19.62
C GLU A 379 36.18 49.13 -18.13
N PHE A 380 36.42 48.08 -17.33
CA PHE A 380 36.07 48.07 -15.91
C PHE A 380 37.04 47.23 -15.06
N THR A 381 37.17 47.59 -13.79
CA THR A 381 37.87 46.79 -12.78
C THR A 381 36.90 45.86 -12.06
N ILE A 382 37.28 44.61 -11.80
CA ILE A 382 36.43 43.65 -11.06
C ILE A 382 36.71 43.78 -9.56
N MET A 383 35.68 43.95 -8.74
CA MET A 383 35.84 44.11 -7.28
C MET A 383 34.74 43.38 -6.51
N THR A 384 34.92 42.09 -6.24
CA THR A 384 33.91 41.24 -5.58
C THR A 384 33.88 41.44 -4.07
N ALA A 385 32.70 41.64 -3.48
CA ALA A 385 32.50 41.40 -2.04
C ALA A 385 32.16 39.92 -1.79
N ASP A 386 32.51 39.45 -0.60
CA ASP A 386 32.10 38.17 -0.04
C ASP A 386 31.05 38.51 1.03
N ILE A 387 29.79 38.18 0.77
CA ILE A 387 28.66 38.45 1.67
C ILE A 387 27.84 37.18 1.88
N ASP A 388 27.22 37.05 3.05
CA ASP A 388 26.23 36.00 3.28
C ASP A 388 24.92 36.36 2.56
N GLU A 389 24.84 35.99 1.28
CA GLU A 389 23.62 36.11 0.48
C GLU A 389 22.43 35.40 1.14
N LYS A 390 22.65 34.35 1.96
CA LYS A 390 21.56 33.57 2.55
C LYS A 390 20.96 34.22 3.80
N ALA A 391 21.70 35.11 4.48
CA ALA A 391 21.21 35.89 5.62
C ALA A 391 20.24 37.03 5.21
N ILE A 392 20.28 37.48 3.96
CA ILE A 392 19.38 38.51 3.44
C ILE A 392 18.15 37.82 2.85
N ARG A 393 16.99 38.02 3.48
CA ARG A 393 15.72 37.40 3.07
C ARG A 393 14.60 38.43 2.98
N LYS A 394 13.78 38.30 1.94
CA LYS A 394 12.60 39.10 1.62
C LYS A 394 11.53 38.18 1.04
N GLU A 395 10.26 38.50 1.27
CA GLU A 395 9.13 37.73 0.73
C GLU A 395 8.92 37.99 -0.77
N ARG A 396 9.30 39.17 -1.24
CA ARG A 396 9.15 39.64 -2.62
C ARG A 396 10.48 39.54 -3.38
N PRO A 397 10.55 38.89 -4.55
CA PRO A 397 11.80 38.68 -5.30
C PRO A 397 12.47 40.00 -5.70
N GLU A 398 11.70 41.01 -6.09
CA GLU A 398 12.19 42.34 -6.44
C GLU A 398 12.81 43.09 -5.25
N GLU A 399 12.25 42.92 -4.04
CA GLU A 399 12.88 43.44 -2.81
C GLU A 399 14.15 42.67 -2.45
N LEU A 400 14.19 41.35 -2.71
CA LEU A 400 15.33 40.51 -2.43
C LEU A 400 16.54 40.92 -3.28
N VAL A 401 16.37 41.01 -4.61
CA VAL A 401 17.50 41.33 -5.49
C VAL A 401 18.00 42.76 -5.30
N VAL A 402 17.14 43.73 -4.98
CA VAL A 402 17.58 45.09 -4.65
C VAL A 402 18.40 45.08 -3.36
N ALA A 403 17.92 44.44 -2.29
CA ALA A 403 18.65 44.35 -1.03
C ALA A 403 20.00 43.61 -1.16
N LEU A 404 20.08 42.57 -2.00
CA LEU A 404 21.33 41.87 -2.30
C LEU A 404 22.32 42.74 -3.10
N ALA A 405 21.85 43.56 -4.03
CA ALA A 405 22.71 44.51 -4.75
C ALA A 405 23.21 45.64 -3.82
N GLU A 406 22.35 46.17 -2.94
CA GLU A 406 22.72 47.16 -1.93
C GLU A 406 23.78 46.61 -0.95
N ALA A 407 23.57 45.43 -0.38
CA ALA A 407 24.53 44.80 0.52
C ALA A 407 25.90 44.53 -0.15
N LYS A 408 25.90 44.18 -1.45
CA LYS A 408 27.14 44.04 -2.24
C LYS A 408 27.84 45.39 -2.40
N ALA A 409 27.11 46.47 -2.67
CA ALA A 409 27.68 47.81 -2.74
C ALA A 409 28.27 48.23 -1.39
N ASP A 410 27.54 48.06 -0.28
CA ASP A 410 27.99 48.45 1.05
C ASP A 410 29.23 47.68 1.53
N ALA A 411 29.32 46.37 1.23
CA ALA A 411 30.51 45.57 1.53
C ALA A 411 31.73 46.00 0.68
N ILE A 412 31.52 46.36 -0.60
CA ILE A 412 32.58 46.89 -1.47
C ILE A 412 33.05 48.27 -0.98
N MET A 413 32.11 49.19 -0.72
CA MET A 413 32.36 50.53 -0.17
C MET A 413 33.18 50.46 1.12
N SER A 414 32.75 49.61 2.07
CA SER A 414 33.44 49.40 3.35
C SER A 414 34.89 48.95 3.15
N ARG A 415 35.15 48.07 2.17
CA ARG A 415 36.51 47.64 1.85
C ARG A 415 37.35 48.74 1.18
N ILE A 416 36.78 49.52 0.25
CA ILE A 416 37.49 50.64 -0.41
C ILE A 416 37.94 51.67 0.64
N LEU A 417 37.06 52.00 1.59
CA LEU A 417 37.37 52.89 2.72
C LEU A 417 38.46 52.30 3.63
N ALA A 418 38.39 50.99 3.93
CA ALA A 418 39.34 50.32 4.81
C ALA A 418 40.74 50.12 4.19
N THR A 419 40.85 49.95 2.87
CA THR A 419 42.16 49.78 2.19
C THR A 419 42.85 51.11 1.86
N GLY A 420 42.19 52.26 2.09
CA GLY A 420 42.77 53.57 1.84
C GLY A 420 43.08 53.83 0.35
N VAL A 421 42.37 53.16 -0.55
CA VAL A 421 42.49 53.41 -2.00
C VAL A 421 42.08 54.86 -2.25
N GLN A 422 43.05 55.69 -2.63
CA GLN A 422 42.74 57.02 -3.13
C GLN A 422 42.00 56.85 -4.45
N LEU A 423 40.71 57.17 -4.44
CA LEU A 423 40.00 57.54 -5.66
C LEU A 423 40.78 58.74 -6.22
N ASN A 424 41.48 58.54 -7.34
CA ASN A 424 42.32 59.57 -7.91
C ASN A 424 41.49 60.84 -8.14
N ASN A 425 42.05 61.99 -7.80
CA ASN A 425 41.45 63.31 -8.03
C ASN A 425 41.56 63.73 -9.52
N ASP A 426 41.59 62.75 -10.42
CA ASP A 426 41.52 62.92 -11.88
C ASP A 426 40.09 63.32 -12.27
N ALA A 427 39.92 63.98 -13.42
CA ALA A 427 38.68 64.69 -13.78
C ALA A 427 37.47 63.79 -14.18
N HIS A 428 37.43 62.55 -13.71
CA HIS A 428 36.62 61.46 -14.26
C HIS A 428 36.00 60.61 -13.14
N PRO A 429 34.70 60.76 -12.81
CA PRO A 429 34.06 60.00 -11.74
C PRO A 429 34.16 58.48 -11.91
N THR A 430 34.23 57.78 -10.78
CA THR A 430 34.24 56.32 -10.72
C THR A 430 32.86 55.78 -10.37
N LEU A 431 32.31 54.89 -11.20
CA LEU A 431 31.02 54.23 -10.96
C LEU A 431 31.22 52.79 -10.48
N LEU A 432 30.62 52.43 -9.35
CA LEU A 432 30.48 51.06 -8.88
C LEU A 432 29.13 50.49 -9.34
N ILE A 433 29.15 49.39 -10.10
CA ILE A 433 27.96 48.69 -10.59
C ILE A 433 27.84 47.36 -9.83
N THR A 434 26.76 47.20 -9.07
CA THR A 434 26.38 45.95 -8.40
C THR A 434 25.03 45.49 -8.91
N ALA A 435 24.85 44.17 -8.99
CA ALA A 435 23.64 43.57 -9.55
C ALA A 435 23.38 42.21 -8.91
N ASP A 436 22.11 41.85 -8.75
CA ASP A 436 21.69 40.52 -8.34
C ASP A 436 20.57 39.95 -9.22
N THR A 437 20.29 38.65 -9.13
CA THR A 437 19.35 37.95 -10.02
C THR A 437 18.87 36.67 -9.36
N VAL A 438 17.55 36.48 -9.31
CA VAL A 438 16.91 35.23 -8.86
C VAL A 438 15.92 34.74 -9.91
N VAL A 439 15.71 33.42 -9.94
CA VAL A 439 14.62 32.81 -10.73
C VAL A 439 13.42 32.62 -9.81
N VAL A 440 12.22 32.76 -10.34
CA VAL A 440 10.95 32.51 -9.65
C VAL A 440 10.16 31.48 -10.46
N TYR A 441 9.67 30.45 -9.78
CA TYR A 441 8.90 29.37 -10.38
C TYR A 441 7.82 28.91 -9.41
N GLU A 442 6.56 28.85 -9.84
CA GLU A 442 5.40 28.55 -8.97
C GLU A 442 5.41 29.37 -7.66
N GLY A 443 5.73 30.67 -7.77
CA GLY A 443 5.84 31.59 -6.63
C GLY A 443 7.03 31.34 -5.69
N THR A 444 7.88 30.35 -5.98
CA THR A 444 9.06 30.00 -5.18
C THR A 444 10.32 30.64 -5.76
N ILE A 445 11.06 31.39 -4.94
CA ILE A 445 12.36 31.95 -5.29
C ILE A 445 13.41 30.83 -5.34
N ARG A 446 14.14 30.72 -6.46
CA ARG A 446 15.21 29.78 -6.73
C ARG A 446 16.54 30.52 -6.89
N GLU A 447 17.42 30.32 -5.91
CA GLU A 447 18.82 30.78 -5.92
C GLU A 447 19.69 29.82 -6.75
N LYS A 448 21.02 29.92 -6.64
CA LYS A 448 21.96 28.95 -7.24
C LYS A 448 21.73 27.57 -6.59
N PRO A 449 21.57 26.48 -7.35
CA PRO A 449 21.31 25.16 -6.76
C PRO A 449 22.52 24.67 -5.94
N SER A 450 22.23 24.08 -4.79
CA SER A 450 23.21 23.65 -3.78
C SER A 450 23.85 22.30 -4.11
N ASP A 451 23.12 21.45 -4.84
CA ASP A 451 23.52 20.10 -5.22
C ASP A 451 22.88 19.66 -6.56
N LYS A 452 23.25 18.45 -7.03
CA LYS A 452 22.81 17.89 -8.32
C LYS A 452 21.31 17.56 -8.37
N ASP A 453 20.68 17.22 -7.25
CA ASP A 453 19.26 16.87 -7.20
C ASP A 453 18.38 18.13 -7.15
N GLU A 454 18.84 19.19 -6.45
CA GLU A 454 18.25 20.52 -6.53
C GLU A 454 18.35 21.09 -7.95
N ALA A 455 19.51 20.98 -8.61
CA ALA A 455 19.68 21.37 -10.01
C ALA A 455 18.75 20.60 -10.96
N ARG A 456 18.64 19.26 -10.81
CA ARG A 456 17.68 18.44 -11.58
C ARG A 456 16.25 18.91 -11.37
N LYS A 457 15.83 19.07 -10.11
CA LYS A 457 14.48 19.50 -9.75
C LYS A 457 14.17 20.89 -10.31
N PHE A 458 15.15 21.78 -10.36
CA PHE A 458 14.96 23.11 -10.95
C PHE A 458 14.76 23.02 -12.46
N ILE A 459 15.72 22.46 -13.21
CA ILE A 459 15.68 22.37 -14.67
C ILE A 459 14.45 21.59 -15.14
N LYS A 460 14.16 20.44 -14.53
CA LYS A 460 12.99 19.61 -14.84
C LYS A 460 11.66 20.33 -14.60
N GLY A 461 11.61 21.23 -13.63
CA GLY A 461 10.43 22.06 -13.37
C GLY A 461 10.13 23.07 -14.49
N TYR A 462 11.12 23.47 -15.30
CA TYR A 462 10.90 24.39 -16.42
C TYR A 462 10.33 23.69 -17.67
N SER A 463 10.43 22.37 -17.78
CA SER A 463 9.97 21.59 -18.94
C SER A 463 8.49 21.83 -19.25
N GLY A 464 8.17 22.27 -20.46
CA GLY A 464 6.79 22.56 -20.89
C GLY A 464 6.12 23.68 -20.08
N SER A 465 6.91 24.56 -19.45
CA SER A 465 6.47 25.57 -18.48
C SER A 465 7.25 26.87 -18.69
N HIS A 466 7.13 27.81 -17.74
CA HIS A 466 7.84 29.09 -17.77
C HIS A 466 8.59 29.36 -16.45
N ALA A 467 9.63 30.19 -16.54
CA ALA A 467 10.40 30.67 -15.40
C ALA A 467 10.52 32.19 -15.48
N SER A 468 10.11 32.90 -14.43
CA SER A 468 10.30 34.35 -14.33
C SER A 468 11.67 34.63 -13.72
N VAL A 469 12.37 35.65 -14.22
CA VAL A 469 13.72 36.01 -13.78
C VAL A 469 13.74 37.47 -13.38
N VAL A 470 13.96 37.72 -12.10
CA VAL A 470 13.99 39.08 -11.54
C VAL A 470 15.44 39.47 -11.31
N GLY A 471 15.87 40.54 -11.97
CA GLY A 471 17.23 41.08 -11.89
C GLY A 471 17.25 42.50 -11.34
N SER A 472 18.23 42.82 -10.49
CA SER A 472 18.48 44.19 -9.99
C SER A 472 19.78 44.77 -10.53
N VAL A 473 19.82 46.09 -10.61
CA VAL A 473 21.04 46.86 -10.87
C VAL A 473 21.07 48.04 -9.91
N LEU A 474 22.23 48.28 -9.31
CA LEU A 474 22.53 49.42 -8.45
C LEU A 474 23.85 50.04 -8.91
N VAL A 475 23.78 51.30 -9.34
CA VAL A 475 24.95 52.13 -9.64
C VAL A 475 25.20 53.08 -8.48
N THR A 476 26.44 53.10 -7.99
CA THR A 476 26.92 54.01 -6.95
C THR A 476 28.07 54.85 -7.50
N ASN A 477 27.90 56.16 -7.54
CA ASN A 477 28.98 57.09 -7.88
C ASN A 477 29.87 57.29 -6.66
N LEU A 478 31.12 56.81 -6.75
CA LEU A 478 32.06 56.76 -5.62
C LEU A 478 32.57 58.14 -5.18
N MET A 479 32.45 59.15 -6.05
CA MET A 479 32.89 60.52 -5.78
C MET A 479 31.78 61.37 -5.14
N THR A 480 30.52 61.18 -5.54
CA THR A 480 29.38 61.96 -5.04
C THR A 480 28.57 61.25 -3.95
N GLY A 481 28.71 59.92 -3.83
CA GLY A 481 27.88 59.09 -2.97
C GLY A 481 26.48 58.79 -3.52
N THR A 482 26.12 59.33 -4.70
CA THR A 482 24.82 59.12 -5.35
C THR A 482 24.60 57.65 -5.67
N ARG A 483 23.46 57.10 -5.24
CA ARG A 483 23.00 55.75 -5.56
C ARG A 483 21.78 55.80 -6.47
N LYS A 484 21.76 54.96 -7.51
CA LYS A 484 20.63 54.76 -8.42
C LYS A 484 20.40 53.26 -8.61
N GLY A 485 19.30 52.78 -8.04
CA GLY A 485 18.88 51.37 -8.10
C GLY A 485 17.62 51.18 -8.95
N GLY A 486 17.49 50.00 -9.52
CA GLY A 486 16.30 49.54 -10.22
C GLY A 486 16.26 48.02 -10.33
N TRP A 487 15.14 47.48 -10.79
CA TRP A 487 14.97 46.07 -11.12
C TRP A 487 14.17 45.91 -12.41
N GLU A 488 14.29 44.74 -13.02
CA GLU A 488 13.58 44.31 -14.22
C GLU A 488 13.20 42.83 -14.06
N GLU A 489 12.12 42.42 -14.71
CA GLU A 489 11.64 41.03 -14.76
C GLU A 489 11.51 40.58 -16.21
N ALA A 490 11.89 39.34 -16.49
CA ALA A 490 11.73 38.70 -17.79
C ALA A 490 11.30 37.23 -17.63
N GLU A 491 10.35 36.78 -18.43
CA GLU A 491 9.85 35.40 -18.43
C GLU A 491 10.49 34.59 -19.55
N VAL A 492 10.88 33.34 -19.27
CA VAL A 492 11.40 32.39 -20.26
C VAL A 492 10.45 31.20 -20.33
N TYR A 493 9.94 30.93 -21.53
CA TYR A 493 9.05 29.80 -21.83
C TYR A 493 9.87 28.68 -22.49
N PHE A 494 9.61 27.43 -22.10
CA PHE A 494 10.34 26.26 -22.58
C PHE A 494 9.42 25.21 -23.19
N TYR A 495 9.90 24.59 -24.26
CA TYR A 495 9.40 23.30 -24.73
C TYR A 495 9.69 22.20 -23.69
N ASP A 496 9.24 20.97 -23.96
CA ASP A 496 9.65 19.82 -23.16
C ASP A 496 11.18 19.63 -23.21
N ILE A 497 11.81 19.51 -22.03
CA ILE A 497 13.25 19.35 -21.86
C ILE A 497 13.55 17.85 -21.66
N PRO A 498 14.23 17.17 -22.62
CA PRO A 498 14.58 15.75 -22.49
C PRO A 498 15.48 15.49 -21.29
N GLU A 499 15.26 14.38 -20.57
CA GLU A 499 16.03 14.04 -19.36
C GLU A 499 17.53 13.90 -19.67
N GLU A 500 17.91 13.47 -20.87
CA GLU A 500 19.29 13.36 -21.32
C GLU A 500 19.98 14.74 -21.41
N ILE A 501 19.23 15.80 -21.74
CA ILE A 501 19.73 17.18 -21.70
C ILE A 501 19.80 17.69 -20.25
N ILE A 502 18.83 17.31 -19.41
CA ILE A 502 18.87 17.61 -17.97
C ILE A 502 20.11 16.99 -17.31
N ASP A 503 20.38 15.70 -17.57
CA ASP A 503 21.60 15.01 -17.12
C ASP A 503 22.87 15.73 -17.57
N THR A 504 22.97 16.04 -18.87
CA THR A 504 24.15 16.72 -19.43
C THR A 504 24.37 18.11 -18.82
N LEU A 505 23.29 18.85 -18.53
CA LEU A 505 23.36 20.16 -17.85
C LEU A 505 23.83 20.04 -16.39
N ILE A 506 23.46 18.96 -15.69
CA ILE A 506 23.88 18.71 -14.30
C ILE A 506 25.35 18.24 -14.21
N GLU A 507 25.93 17.78 -15.32
CA GLU A 507 27.37 17.52 -15.43
C GLU A 507 28.20 18.80 -15.63
N ASP A 508 27.62 19.89 -16.12
CA ASP A 508 28.30 21.18 -16.20
C ASP A 508 28.34 21.90 -14.84
N ASP A 509 29.56 22.10 -14.37
CA ASP A 509 29.93 22.86 -13.18
C ASP A 509 29.39 24.32 -13.19
N VAL A 510 29.07 24.88 -14.36
CA VAL A 510 28.47 26.23 -14.50
C VAL A 510 27.03 26.28 -13.99
N THR A 511 26.26 25.19 -14.07
CA THR A 511 24.85 25.14 -13.63
C THR A 511 24.68 25.54 -12.16
N PHE A 512 25.62 25.16 -11.29
CA PHE A 512 25.65 25.50 -9.85
C PHE A 512 26.09 26.95 -9.56
N LYS A 513 26.45 27.71 -10.60
CA LYS A 513 26.92 29.10 -10.50
C LYS A 513 25.89 30.11 -11.01
N VAL A 514 24.76 29.64 -11.56
CA VAL A 514 23.65 30.44 -12.12
C VAL A 514 22.38 30.28 -11.28
N ALA A 515 21.60 31.35 -11.13
CA ALA A 515 20.34 31.31 -10.38
C ALA A 515 19.34 30.35 -11.04
N GLY A 516 18.66 29.54 -10.24
CA GLY A 516 17.73 28.52 -10.70
C GLY A 516 18.30 27.45 -11.64
N GLY A 517 19.63 27.38 -11.85
CA GLY A 517 20.25 26.57 -12.90
C GLY A 517 19.92 27.04 -14.33
N LEU A 518 19.40 28.26 -14.50
CA LEU A 518 18.74 28.72 -15.72
C LEU A 518 19.74 29.33 -16.73
N MET A 519 20.47 28.49 -17.45
CA MET A 519 21.51 28.93 -18.40
C MET A 519 20.96 29.23 -19.81
N LEU A 520 20.38 30.42 -20.02
CA LEU A 520 19.76 30.80 -21.31
C LEU A 520 20.75 30.75 -22.49
N GLU A 521 22.01 31.14 -22.27
CA GLU A 521 23.05 31.14 -23.31
C GLU A 521 23.66 29.76 -23.62
N HIS A 522 23.26 28.69 -22.91
CA HIS A 522 23.90 27.39 -23.05
C HIS A 522 23.44 26.66 -24.33
N PRO A 523 24.34 26.05 -25.13
CA PRO A 523 23.99 25.45 -26.43
C PRO A 523 22.95 24.32 -26.41
N LEU A 524 22.75 23.64 -25.27
CA LEU A 524 21.69 22.63 -25.11
C LEU A 524 20.35 23.21 -24.63
N THR A 525 20.38 24.40 -24.01
CA THR A 525 19.21 25.05 -23.43
C THR A 525 18.55 26.00 -24.44
N LEU A 526 19.35 26.77 -25.18
CA LEU A 526 18.89 27.74 -26.17
C LEU A 526 17.92 27.15 -27.24
N PRO A 527 18.10 25.92 -27.75
CA PRO A 527 17.15 25.32 -28.71
C PRO A 527 15.82 24.87 -28.09
N LEU A 528 15.71 24.85 -26.76
CA LEU A 528 14.51 24.42 -26.01
C LEU A 528 13.68 25.61 -25.51
N VAL A 529 14.14 26.84 -25.74
CA VAL A 529 13.39 28.07 -25.43
C VAL A 529 12.33 28.29 -26.51
N GLU A 530 11.06 28.35 -26.10
CA GLU A 530 9.94 28.71 -26.98
C GLU A 530 9.87 30.23 -27.17
N ALA A 531 9.96 30.99 -26.07
CA ALA A 531 9.89 32.44 -26.08
C ALA A 531 10.61 33.07 -24.87
N VAL A 532 11.01 34.34 -25.02
CA VAL A 532 11.41 35.21 -23.91
C VAL A 532 10.54 36.47 -23.95
N VAL A 533 9.95 36.83 -22.82
CA VAL A 533 9.12 38.03 -22.65
C VAL A 533 9.85 38.96 -21.69
N GLY A 534 10.45 40.02 -22.22
CA GLY A 534 11.39 40.90 -21.49
C GLY A 534 12.78 40.88 -22.13
N SER A 535 13.78 41.48 -21.46
CA SER A 535 15.15 41.55 -22.00
C SER A 535 15.93 40.27 -21.74
N THR A 536 16.58 39.70 -22.76
CA THR A 536 17.38 38.46 -22.61
C THR A 536 18.61 38.66 -21.72
N ASP A 537 19.15 39.88 -21.69
CA ASP A 537 20.20 40.32 -20.77
C ASP A 537 19.76 40.42 -19.30
N THR A 538 18.46 40.58 -19.02
CA THR A 538 17.88 40.41 -17.66
C THR A 538 17.98 38.96 -17.21
N VAL A 539 17.66 38.01 -18.11
CA VAL A 539 17.79 36.56 -17.86
C VAL A 539 19.25 36.15 -17.65
N MET A 540 20.18 36.68 -18.46
CA MET A 540 21.63 36.51 -18.29
C MET A 540 22.20 37.30 -17.08
N GLY A 541 21.36 38.06 -16.39
CA GLY A 541 21.62 38.63 -15.07
C GLY A 541 22.24 40.04 -15.02
N LEU A 542 22.26 40.80 -16.12
CA LEU A 542 22.58 42.24 -16.09
C LEU A 542 21.80 43.00 -17.19
N PRO A 543 20.62 43.55 -16.86
CA PRO A 543 19.79 44.29 -17.81
C PRO A 543 20.55 45.50 -18.40
N LYS A 544 20.86 45.47 -19.69
CA LYS A 544 21.70 46.44 -20.42
C LYS A 544 21.07 47.84 -20.42
N ALA A 545 19.81 47.93 -20.82
CA ALA A 545 19.08 49.20 -20.94
C ALA A 545 18.86 49.89 -19.57
N LEU A 546 18.55 49.11 -18.53
CA LEU A 546 18.45 49.62 -17.16
C LEU A 546 19.83 50.07 -16.63
N THR A 547 20.89 49.30 -16.89
CA THR A 547 22.25 49.63 -16.46
C THR A 547 22.72 50.95 -17.07
N GLU A 548 22.59 51.12 -18.39
CA GLU A 548 22.96 52.36 -19.09
C GLU A 548 22.16 53.56 -18.56
N LYS A 549 20.86 53.40 -18.34
CA LYS A 549 20.02 54.44 -17.74
C LYS A 549 20.51 54.81 -16.33
N LEU A 550 20.72 53.83 -15.45
CA LEU A 550 21.15 54.07 -14.06
C LEU A 550 22.57 54.65 -13.98
N MET A 551 23.45 54.36 -14.94
CA MET A 551 24.75 55.01 -15.08
C MET A 551 24.60 56.50 -15.44
N ASN A 552 23.78 56.81 -16.45
CA ASN A 552 23.49 58.19 -16.84
C ASN A 552 22.75 58.98 -15.74
N ASP A 553 21.88 58.33 -14.96
CA ASP A 553 21.18 58.91 -13.82
C ASP A 553 22.11 59.13 -12.59
N ALA A 554 23.33 58.58 -12.55
CA ALA A 554 24.24 58.61 -11.40
C ALA A 554 25.52 59.46 -11.59
N LEU A 555 25.78 59.93 -12.81
CA LEU A 555 26.88 60.85 -13.15
C LEU A 555 26.57 62.30 -12.71
#